data_AF-W4IMI1-F1
#
_entry.id   AF-W4IMI1-F1
#
_cell.length_a   1.000
_cell.length_b   1.000
_cell.length_c   1.000
_cell.angle_alpha   90.00
_cell.angle_beta   90.00
_cell.angle_gamma   90.00
#
_symmetry.space_group_name_H-M   'P 1'
#
loop_
_entity.id
_entity.type
_entity.pdbx_description
1 polymer ?
#
loop_
_entity_poly.entity_id
_entity_poly.type
_entity_poly.pdbx_seq_one_letter_code
_entity_poly.pdbx_strand_id
1 'polypeptide(L)'
;MYKYNNMTPAEGYSTFAGYAHLSSGLIVGLSSLAAGLAIGIVGDAGVRANAQQNRLFIGMILILVFSETLALYDLGAAFGTAKSGVGVCSVGVMRPDLIMKSILPVVMAGVLGIYGIIMSILIYGKSKKIV
;
A
#
# COMPACT_ATOMS: atom_id res chain seq x y z
N MET A 1 3.20 20.76 28.99
CA MET A 1 1.77 20.96 28.64
C MET A 1 1.69 21.17 27.13
N TYR A 2 1.17 20.19 26.39
CA TYR A 2 0.87 20.33 24.96
C TYR A 2 -0.22 21.41 24.80
N LYS A 3 0.15 22.57 24.25
CA LYS A 3 -0.84 23.54 23.78
C LYS A 3 -1.49 22.99 22.50
N TYR A 4 -2.62 22.34 22.68
CA TYR A 4 -3.68 22.30 21.67
C TYR A 4 -4.31 23.69 21.63
N ASN A 5 -3.87 24.56 20.72
CA ASN A 5 -4.70 25.67 20.28
C ASN A 5 -4.17 26.32 19.00
N ASN A 6 -5.11 26.61 18.09
CA ASN A 6 -4.99 27.47 16.90
C ASN A 6 -4.88 26.75 15.54
N MET A 7 -5.99 26.15 15.10
CA MET A 7 -6.40 26.29 13.70
C MET A 7 -7.10 27.65 13.52
N THR A 8 -6.34 28.75 13.61
CA THR A 8 -6.75 30.07 13.14
C THR A 8 -5.77 30.47 12.04
N PRO A 9 -6.22 30.79 10.81
CA PRO A 9 -5.32 31.20 9.75
C PRO A 9 -4.81 32.62 10.03
N ALA A 10 -3.53 32.88 9.69
CA ALA A 10 -2.98 34.19 9.30
C ALA A 10 -1.89 34.94 10.13
N GLU A 11 -1.08 34.33 11.03
CA GLU A 11 0.10 35.08 11.59
C GLU A 11 1.45 34.34 11.67
N GLY A 12 1.62 33.17 11.05
CA GLY A 12 2.93 32.48 11.16
C GLY A 12 3.09 31.19 10.38
N TYR A 13 2.56 31.11 9.16
CA TYR A 13 2.81 29.95 8.32
C TYR A 13 4.25 30.01 7.78
N SER A 14 5.18 29.43 8.53
CA SER A 14 6.58 29.35 8.14
C SER A 14 6.71 28.66 6.77
N THR A 15 7.63 29.13 5.92
CA THR A 15 7.94 28.51 4.62
C THR A 15 8.27 27.02 4.77
N PHE A 16 8.85 26.62 5.89
CA PHE A 16 9.08 25.21 6.22
C PHE A 16 7.77 24.42 6.42
N ALA A 17 6.78 25.00 7.11
CA ALA A 17 5.47 24.38 7.29
C ALA A 17 4.72 24.25 5.94
N GLY A 18 4.89 25.23 5.05
CA GLY A 18 4.34 25.17 3.69
C GLY A 18 4.93 24.05 2.84
N TYR A 19 6.25 23.90 2.83
CA TYR A 19 6.88 22.76 2.14
C TYR A 19 6.50 21.42 2.79
N ALA A 20 6.35 21.37 4.11
CA ALA A 20 5.90 20.17 4.80
C ALA A 20 4.48 19.74 4.36
N HIS A 21 3.51 20.66 4.26
CA HIS A 21 2.17 20.35 3.79
C HIS A 21 2.10 20.03 2.29
N LEU A 22 2.89 20.70 1.46
CA LEU A 22 3.00 20.34 0.03
C LEU A 22 3.58 18.93 -0.14
N SER A 23 4.60 18.59 0.65
CA SER A 23 5.24 17.27 0.59
C SER A 23 4.30 16.14 1.03
N SER A 24 3.49 16.36 2.08
CA SER A 24 2.52 15.34 2.52
C SER A 24 1.41 15.13 1.50
N GLY A 25 0.95 16.20 0.83
CA GLY A 25 0.00 16.11 -0.28
C GLY A 25 0.56 15.34 -1.48
N LEU A 26 1.78 15.65 -1.92
CA LEU A 26 2.41 14.98 -3.07
C LEU A 26 2.70 13.49 -2.81
N ILE A 27 3.17 13.13 -1.61
CA ILE A 27 3.46 11.74 -1.25
C ILE A 27 2.17 10.90 -1.30
N VAL A 28 1.10 11.35 -0.64
CA VAL A 28 -0.18 10.63 -0.64
C VAL A 28 -0.76 10.56 -2.06
N GLY A 29 -0.72 11.65 -2.82
CA GLY A 29 -1.20 11.68 -4.20
C GLY A 29 -0.46 10.69 -5.10
N LEU A 30 0.87 10.63 -5.02
CA LEU A 30 1.69 9.69 -5.80
C LEU A 30 1.51 8.24 -5.34
N SER A 31 1.40 7.99 -4.03
CA SER A 31 1.10 6.66 -3.48
C SER A 31 -0.25 6.14 -3.95
N SER A 32 -1.30 6.98 -3.94
CA SER A 32 -2.63 6.59 -4.43
C SER A 32 -2.66 6.34 -5.94
N LEU A 33 -1.91 7.10 -6.74
CA LEU A 33 -1.77 6.84 -8.17
C LEU A 33 -1.10 5.48 -8.43
N ALA A 34 -0.03 5.16 -7.69
CA ALA A 34 0.66 3.88 -7.80
C ALA A 34 -0.21 2.71 -7.32
N ALA A 35 -0.96 2.90 -6.22
CA ALA A 35 -1.94 1.95 -5.73
C ALA A 35 -3.00 1.67 -6.81
N GLY A 36 -3.56 2.70 -7.43
CA GLY A 36 -4.55 2.57 -8.50
C GLY A 36 -4.03 1.78 -9.70
N LEU A 37 -2.79 2.02 -10.13
CA LEU A 37 -2.14 1.24 -11.19
C LEU A 37 -1.94 -0.23 -10.80
N ALA A 38 -1.44 -0.49 -9.59
CA ALA A 38 -1.22 -1.85 -9.09
C ALA A 38 -2.53 -2.65 -8.96
N ILE A 39 -3.56 -2.01 -8.39
CA ILE A 39 -4.92 -2.54 -8.25
C ILE A 39 -5.54 -2.79 -9.64
N GLY A 40 -5.34 -1.88 -10.60
CA GLY A 40 -5.81 -2.05 -11.97
C GLY A 40 -5.22 -3.27 -12.66
N ILE A 41 -3.91 -3.51 -12.53
CA ILE A 41 -3.21 -4.66 -13.13
C ILE A 41 -3.76 -5.99 -12.58
N VAL A 42 -3.87 -6.12 -11.26
CA VAL A 42 -4.38 -7.36 -10.66
C VAL A 42 -5.89 -7.49 -10.84
N GLY A 43 -6.62 -6.38 -10.82
CA GLY A 43 -8.06 -6.32 -11.03
C GLY A 43 -8.43 -6.84 -12.41
N ASP A 44 -7.77 -6.39 -13.47
CA ASP A 44 -8.02 -6.81 -14.85
C ASP A 44 -7.79 -8.32 -15.07
N ALA A 45 -6.73 -8.89 -14.50
CA ALA A 45 -6.52 -10.34 -14.49
C ALA A 45 -7.53 -11.08 -13.60
N GLY A 46 -7.84 -10.49 -12.45
CA GLY A 46 -8.76 -11.03 -11.46
C GLY A 46 -10.17 -11.15 -11.99
N VAL A 47 -10.75 -10.08 -12.57
CA VAL A 47 -12.11 -10.13 -13.10
C VAL A 47 -12.24 -11.16 -14.22
N ARG A 48 -11.23 -11.31 -15.08
CA ARG A 48 -11.21 -12.36 -16.11
C ARG A 48 -11.15 -13.77 -15.50
N ALA A 49 -10.34 -13.98 -14.48
CA ALA A 49 -10.24 -15.27 -13.79
C ALA A 49 -11.54 -15.62 -13.02
N ASN A 50 -12.16 -14.62 -12.41
CA ASN A 50 -13.40 -14.78 -11.63
C ASN A 50 -14.61 -15.06 -12.53
N ALA A 51 -14.61 -14.56 -13.77
CA ALA A 51 -15.63 -14.89 -14.77
C ALA A 51 -15.67 -16.39 -15.12
N GLN A 52 -14.56 -17.11 -14.96
CA GLN A 52 -14.53 -18.57 -15.16
C GLN A 52 -14.87 -19.34 -13.88
N GLN A 53 -14.47 -18.84 -12.70
CA GLN A 53 -14.73 -19.48 -11.41
C GLN A 53 -14.91 -18.46 -10.29
N ASN A 54 -16.10 -18.41 -9.69
CA ASN A 54 -16.42 -17.53 -8.55
C ASN A 54 -15.64 -17.83 -7.26
N ARG A 55 -14.96 -18.99 -7.20
CA ARG A 55 -14.19 -19.44 -6.05
C ARG A 55 -12.94 -18.58 -5.80
N LEU A 56 -12.50 -17.79 -6.78
CA LEU A 56 -11.35 -16.87 -6.64
C LEU A 56 -11.69 -15.55 -5.94
N PHE A 57 -12.97 -15.23 -5.74
CA PHE A 57 -13.40 -13.90 -5.30
C PHE A 57 -12.73 -13.43 -4.00
N ILE A 58 -12.69 -14.29 -2.96
CA ILE A 58 -12.01 -13.97 -1.70
C ILE A 58 -10.51 -13.76 -1.88
N GLY A 59 -9.86 -14.62 -2.68
CA GLY A 59 -8.42 -14.52 -2.94
C GLY A 59 -8.06 -13.22 -3.65
N MET A 60 -8.88 -12.80 -4.61
CA MET A 60 -8.72 -11.53 -5.31
C MET A 60 -8.90 -10.33 -4.38
N ILE A 61 -9.95 -10.32 -3.55
CA ILE A 61 -10.19 -9.24 -2.56
C ILE A 61 -8.97 -9.09 -1.64
N LEU A 62 -8.42 -10.19 -1.13
CA LEU A 62 -7.23 -10.14 -0.28
C LEU A 62 -6.03 -9.49 -1.00
N ILE A 63 -5.79 -9.85 -2.26
CA ILE A 63 -4.67 -9.28 -3.04
C ILE A 63 -4.88 -7.79 -3.32
N LEU A 64 -6.11 -7.37 -3.60
CA LEU A 64 -6.48 -5.98 -3.83
C LEU A 64 -6.22 -5.12 -2.58
N VAL A 65 -6.67 -5.59 -1.41
CA VAL A 65 -6.46 -4.88 -0.13
C VAL A 65 -4.99 -4.84 0.28
N PHE A 66 -4.25 -5.94 0.09
CA PHE A 66 -2.81 -5.96 0.36
C PHE A 66 -2.05 -5.01 -0.57
N SER A 67 -2.39 -4.92 -1.86
CA SER A 67 -1.74 -3.98 -2.78
C SER A 67 -1.95 -2.52 -2.37
N GLU A 68 -3.16 -2.17 -1.93
CA GLU A 68 -3.47 -0.80 -1.49
C GLU A 68 -2.70 -0.41 -0.24
N THR A 69 -2.75 -1.26 0.79
CA THR A 69 -2.03 -1.00 2.04
C THR A 69 -0.53 -0.89 1.79
N LEU A 70 0.05 -1.80 1.00
CA LEU A 70 1.45 -1.75 0.61
C LEU A 70 1.80 -0.44 -0.10
N ALA A 71 0.97 0.06 -1.03
CA ALA A 71 1.29 1.27 -1.78
C ALA A 71 1.39 2.54 -0.90
N LEU A 72 0.76 2.56 0.27
CA LEU A 72 0.82 3.67 1.21
C LEU A 72 2.17 3.76 1.95
N TYR A 73 2.91 2.66 2.09
CA TYR A 73 4.17 2.64 2.85
C TYR A 73 5.37 2.04 2.09
N ASP A 74 5.14 1.24 1.05
CA ASP A 74 6.12 0.57 0.20
C ASP A 74 5.57 0.32 -1.22
N LEU A 75 5.84 1.27 -2.11
CA LEU A 75 5.42 1.23 -3.51
C LEU A 75 6.01 0.03 -4.28
N GLY A 76 7.22 -0.42 -3.92
CA GLY A 76 7.89 -1.55 -4.57
C GLY A 76 7.20 -2.88 -4.26
N ALA A 77 6.92 -3.11 -2.97
CA ALA A 77 6.19 -4.30 -2.54
C ALA A 77 4.75 -4.33 -3.07
N ALA A 78 4.11 -3.17 -3.26
CA ALA A 78 2.80 -3.07 -3.89
C ALA A 78 2.82 -3.56 -5.35
N PHE A 79 3.80 -3.11 -6.15
CA PHE A 79 3.96 -3.57 -7.53
C PHE A 79 4.30 -5.06 -7.62
N GLY A 80 5.16 -5.56 -6.73
CA GLY A 80 5.48 -6.98 -6.63
C GLY A 80 4.25 -7.83 -6.30
N THR A 81 3.40 -7.34 -5.40
CA THR A 81 2.13 -7.98 -5.03
C THR A 81 1.16 -8.02 -6.20
N ALA A 82 1.05 -6.95 -6.98
CA ALA A 82 0.22 -6.95 -8.19
C ALA A 82 0.70 -7.98 -9.22
N LYS A 83 2.01 -8.09 -9.47
CA LYS A 83 2.57 -9.08 -10.40
C LYS A 83 2.39 -10.52 -9.91
N SER A 84 2.61 -10.77 -8.63
CA SER A 84 2.31 -12.05 -7.96
C SER A 84 0.82 -12.38 -8.09
N GLY A 85 -0.05 -11.40 -7.85
CA GLY A 85 -1.50 -11.52 -7.92
C GLY A 85 -2.03 -11.97 -9.27
N VAL A 86 -1.47 -11.46 -10.37
CA VAL A 86 -1.80 -11.93 -11.74
C VAL A 86 -1.48 -13.43 -11.88
N GLY A 87 -0.34 -13.87 -11.34
CA GLY A 87 0.03 -15.29 -11.30
C GLY A 87 -0.92 -16.14 -10.46
N VAL A 88 -1.35 -15.65 -9.29
CA VAL A 88 -2.35 -16.32 -8.44
C VAL A 88 -3.69 -16.43 -9.16
N CYS A 89 -4.11 -15.39 -9.89
CA CYS A 89 -5.32 -15.43 -10.71
C CYS A 89 -5.22 -16.51 -11.79
N SER A 90 -4.07 -16.65 -12.45
CA SER A 90 -3.83 -17.71 -13.45
C SER A 90 -3.78 -19.12 -12.83
N VAL A 91 -3.22 -19.28 -11.62
CA VAL A 91 -3.25 -20.57 -10.91
C VAL A 91 -4.68 -20.92 -10.50
N GLY A 92 -5.47 -19.92 -10.11
CA GLY A 92 -6.84 -20.15 -9.67
C GLY A 92 -7.75 -20.68 -10.78
N VAL A 93 -7.59 -20.25 -12.03
CA VAL A 93 -8.34 -20.85 -13.16
C VAL A 93 -7.87 -22.27 -13.52
N MET A 94 -6.58 -22.57 -13.35
CA MET A 94 -6.02 -23.89 -13.72
C MET A 94 -6.25 -24.96 -12.63
N ARG A 95 -5.97 -24.63 -11.37
CA ARG A 95 -6.10 -25.53 -10.21
C ARG A 95 -6.52 -24.73 -8.95
N PRO A 96 -7.82 -24.55 -8.70
CA PRO A 96 -8.32 -23.72 -7.60
C PRO A 96 -7.97 -24.26 -6.20
N ASP A 97 -7.58 -25.52 -6.07
CA ASP A 97 -7.16 -26.12 -4.80
C ASP A 97 -5.81 -25.57 -4.29
N LEU A 98 -5.00 -25.01 -5.19
CA LEU A 98 -3.68 -24.49 -4.85
C LEU A 98 -3.67 -23.00 -4.51
N ILE A 99 -4.78 -22.28 -4.69
CA ILE A 99 -4.89 -20.81 -4.47
C ILE A 99 -4.40 -20.43 -3.06
N MET A 100 -4.82 -21.18 -2.03
CA MET A 100 -4.44 -20.89 -0.64
C MET A 100 -2.92 -20.99 -0.42
N LYS A 101 -2.23 -21.92 -1.11
CA LYS A 101 -0.77 -22.04 -1.04
C LYS A 101 -0.08 -20.94 -1.84
N SER A 102 -0.69 -20.52 -2.96
CA SER A 102 -0.17 -19.47 -3.83
C SER A 102 -0.31 -18.06 -3.27
N ILE A 103 -1.03 -17.86 -2.16
CA ILE A 103 -1.12 -16.55 -1.46
C ILE A 103 0.13 -16.23 -0.64
N LEU A 104 0.97 -17.21 -0.29
CA LEU A 104 2.20 -17.00 0.48
C LEU A 104 3.10 -15.84 -0.03
N PRO A 105 3.42 -15.70 -1.34
CA PRO A 105 4.20 -14.57 -1.84
C PRO A 105 3.56 -13.19 -1.59
N VAL A 106 2.21 -13.11 -1.55
CA VAL A 106 1.49 -11.87 -1.21
C VAL A 106 1.71 -11.51 0.26
N VAL A 107 1.70 -12.52 1.14
CA VAL A 107 1.97 -12.33 2.57
C VAL A 107 3.43 -11.91 2.81
N MET A 108 4.39 -12.47 2.06
CA MET A 108 5.81 -12.10 2.19
C MET A 108 6.07 -10.65 1.79
N ALA A 109 5.36 -10.12 0.79
CA ALA A 109 5.41 -8.70 0.44
C ALA A 109 4.86 -7.82 1.58
N GLY A 110 3.83 -8.29 2.29
CA GLY A 110 3.27 -7.63 3.48
C GLY A 110 4.29 -7.36 4.58
N VAL A 111 5.19 -8.31 4.86
CA VAL A 111 6.24 -8.14 5.87
C VAL A 111 7.23 -7.04 5.47
N LEU A 112 7.48 -6.88 4.17
CA LEU A 112 8.48 -5.96 3.64
C LEU A 112 8.23 -4.52 4.09
N GLY A 113 6.99 -4.05 4.03
CA GLY A 113 6.75 -2.66 4.42
C GLY A 113 6.23 -2.44 5.84
N ILE A 114 6.03 -3.50 6.63
CA ILE A 114 6.13 -3.38 8.10
C ILE A 114 7.51 -2.83 8.47
N TYR A 115 8.59 -3.31 7.82
CA TYR A 115 9.92 -2.74 8.04
C TYR A 115 10.03 -1.27 7.60
N GLY A 116 9.35 -0.89 6.52
CA GLY A 116 9.31 0.50 6.02
C GLY A 116 8.75 1.48 7.05
N ILE A 117 7.61 1.16 7.67
CA ILE A 117 7.00 2.04 8.69
C ILE A 117 7.81 2.06 9.99
N ILE A 118 8.42 0.93 10.39
CA ILE A 118 9.31 0.87 11.57
C ILE A 118 10.53 1.77 11.37
N MET A 119 11.16 1.75 10.18
CA MET A 119 12.31 2.62 9.89
C MET A 119 11.94 4.11 9.93
N SER A 120 10.77 4.49 9.40
CA SER A 120 10.28 5.87 9.51
C SER A 120 10.13 6.32 10.97
N ILE A 121 9.57 5.47 11.83
CA ILE A 121 9.39 5.78 13.26
C ILE A 121 10.75 5.84 13.99
N LEU A 122 11.69 4.95 13.66
CA LEU A 122 13.04 4.95 14.24
C LEU A 122 13.81 6.26 13.92
N ILE A 123 13.71 6.72 12.68
CA ILE A 123 14.35 7.98 12.25
C ILE A 123 13.71 9.16 12.99
N TYR A 124 12.38 9.20 13.08
CA TYR A 124 11.65 10.23 13.82
C TYR A 124 12.02 10.23 15.32
N GLY A 125 12.12 9.06 15.93
CA GLY A 125 12.51 8.89 17.33
C GLY A 125 13.95 9.35 17.61
N LYS A 126 14.88 9.14 16.68
CA LYS A 126 16.25 9.68 16.77
C LYS A 126 16.29 11.21 16.63
N SER A 127 15.52 11.77 15.70
CA SER A 127 15.47 13.23 15.48
C SER A 127 14.99 13.98 16.73
N LYS A 128 13.99 13.46 17.45
CA LYS A 128 13.46 14.09 18.66
C LYS A 128 14.34 13.94 19.91
N LYS A 129 15.34 13.05 19.87
CA LYS A 129 16.28 12.82 20.99
C LYS A 129 17.57 13.66 20.87
N ILE A 130 17.84 14.18 19.67
CA ILE A 130 19.04 14.97 19.35
C ILE A 130 18.77 16.48 19.45
N VAL A 131 17.50 16.89 19.48
CA VAL A 131 17.03 18.26 19.74
C VAL A 131 16.49 18.34 21.16
#